data_AF-A0A3D4EY59-F1
#
_entry.id   AF-A0A3D4EY59-F1
#
_cell.length_a   1.000
_cell.length_b   1.000
_cell.length_c   1.000
_cell.angle_alpha   90.00
_cell.angle_beta   90.00
_cell.angle_gamma   90.00
#
_symmetry.space_group_name_H-M   'P 1'
#
loop_
_entity.id
_entity.type
_entity.pdbx_description
1 polymer ?
#
loop_
_entity_poly.entity_id
_entity_poly.type
_entity_poly.pdbx_seq_one_letter_code
_entity_poly.pdbx_strand_id
1 'polypeptide(L)'
;MKFLLCSISSLLLAGPLLGDGTEINQDTLEKLKLPGIRINLEAKAVDVTSTITLVEGSLEFIACTKGTKEHEAIVTIEAKPSHIHTALLLLGAKAGHPAIRKIIGEGDDQHWIDLPPKGSGVTVSLVIPNKDKQPNELPLSDFVHRLDEAGNPDKVETRKRLKVFLFAGSHLIGQEGTPKTYLADQSGSV
;
A
#
# COMPACT_ATOMS: atom_id res chain seq x y z
N MET A 1 -18.13 -12.59 0.25
CA MET A 1 -18.73 -12.18 -1.05
C MET A 1 -17.67 -11.44 -1.86
N LYS A 2 -17.46 -11.84 -3.12
CA LYS A 2 -16.52 -11.17 -4.05
C LYS A 2 -17.31 -10.09 -4.80
N PHE A 3 -16.94 -8.83 -4.70
CA PHE A 3 -17.48 -7.79 -5.59
C PHE A 3 -16.37 -7.24 -6.47
N LEU A 4 -16.73 -7.03 -7.73
CA LEU A 4 -15.92 -6.55 -8.84
C LEU A 4 -16.63 -5.29 -9.32
N LEU A 5 -15.93 -4.17 -9.48
CA LEU A 5 -16.44 -3.02 -10.21
C LEU A 5 -15.36 -2.55 -11.21
N CYS A 6 -15.68 -2.66 -12.50
CA CYS A 6 -14.92 -2.11 -13.63
C CYS A 6 -15.68 -0.90 -14.20
N SER A 7 -14.93 0.08 -14.74
CA SER A 7 -15.26 0.99 -15.88
C SER A 7 -14.79 2.43 -15.63
N ILE A 8 -14.16 3.22 -16.52
CA ILE A 8 -13.59 3.14 -17.89
C ILE A 8 -12.63 4.36 -18.01
N SER A 9 -11.45 4.20 -18.62
CA SER A 9 -11.00 4.97 -19.81
C SER A 9 -9.54 4.63 -20.13
N SER A 10 -9.38 3.88 -21.22
CA SER A 10 -8.11 3.57 -21.85
C SER A 10 -7.44 4.82 -22.42
N LEU A 11 -6.15 4.99 -22.12
CA LEU A 11 -5.22 5.74 -22.97
C LEU A 11 -4.01 4.83 -23.22
N LEU A 12 -4.04 4.15 -24.37
CA LEU A 12 -2.93 3.35 -24.88
C LEU A 12 -1.87 4.30 -25.46
N LEU A 13 -0.71 4.41 -24.79
CA LEU A 13 0.54 4.79 -25.44
C LEU A 13 1.35 3.50 -25.62
N ALA A 14 1.28 2.91 -26.81
CA ALA A 14 2.17 1.84 -27.22
C ALA A 14 3.48 2.46 -27.73
N GLY A 15 4.57 2.27 -27.00
CA GLY A 15 5.93 2.38 -27.52
C GLY A 15 6.54 0.98 -27.58
N PRO A 16 7.25 0.59 -28.66
CA PRO A 16 7.83 -0.74 -28.74
C PRO A 16 9.12 -0.74 -27.91
N LEU A 17 9.12 -1.48 -26.80
CA LEU A 17 10.35 -1.90 -26.15
C LEU A 17 10.51 -3.39 -26.41
N LEU A 18 11.55 -3.71 -27.18
CA LEU A 18 12.03 -5.08 -27.38
C LEU A 18 12.32 -5.72 -26.01
N GLY A 19 11.65 -6.84 -25.78
CA GLY A 19 11.97 -7.82 -24.76
C GLY A 19 10.91 -8.91 -24.84
N ASP A 20 11.32 -10.15 -25.14
CA ASP A 20 10.51 -11.37 -24.98
C ASP A 20 10.26 -11.62 -23.47
N GLY A 21 9.60 -10.67 -22.81
CA GLY A 21 9.01 -10.86 -21.50
C GLY A 21 7.65 -11.47 -21.71
N THR A 22 7.41 -12.63 -21.10
CA THR A 22 6.08 -13.25 -21.05
C THR A 22 5.06 -12.19 -20.62
N GLU A 23 4.09 -11.88 -21.48
CA GLU A 23 3.00 -10.98 -21.12
C GLU A 23 2.34 -11.51 -19.85
N ILE A 24 2.34 -10.70 -18.77
CA ILE A 24 1.68 -11.06 -17.52
C ILE A 24 0.18 -11.02 -17.79
N ASN A 25 -0.45 -12.19 -17.86
CA ASN A 25 -1.89 -12.34 -18.01
C ASN A 25 -2.54 -12.86 -16.70
N GLN A 26 -3.87 -12.80 -16.62
CA GLN A 26 -4.62 -13.22 -15.43
C GLN A 26 -4.36 -14.68 -15.06
N ASP A 27 -4.30 -15.59 -16.04
CA ASP A 27 -4.02 -17.02 -15.82
C ASP A 27 -2.66 -17.26 -15.14
N THR A 28 -1.66 -16.42 -15.42
CA THR A 28 -0.34 -16.48 -14.79
C THR A 28 -0.38 -15.95 -13.36
N LEU A 29 -1.16 -14.89 -13.11
CA LEU A 29 -1.34 -14.34 -11.77
C LEU A 29 -2.07 -15.30 -10.83
N GLU A 30 -3.05 -16.06 -11.32
CA GLU A 30 -3.76 -17.06 -10.53
C GLU A 30 -2.82 -18.17 -10.01
N LYS A 31 -1.77 -18.51 -10.77
CA LYS A 31 -0.76 -19.50 -10.37
C LYS A 31 0.16 -18.99 -9.25
N LEU A 32 0.30 -17.66 -9.09
CA LEU A 32 1.22 -17.03 -8.14
C LEU A 32 0.78 -17.14 -6.67
N LYS A 33 -0.40 -17.74 -6.39
CA LYS A 33 -0.93 -18.02 -5.03
C LYS A 33 -0.66 -16.89 -4.04
N LEU A 34 -1.34 -15.75 -4.24
CA LEU A 34 -1.30 -14.61 -3.33
C LEU A 34 -2.64 -14.51 -2.57
N PRO A 35 -2.88 -15.36 -1.54
CA PRO A 35 -4.13 -15.33 -0.81
C PRO A 35 -4.35 -13.98 -0.13
N GLY A 36 -5.62 -13.60 -0.04
CA GLY A 36 -6.07 -12.34 0.55
C GLY A 36 -6.06 -11.15 -0.40
N ILE A 37 -5.44 -11.27 -1.59
CA ILE A 37 -5.46 -10.18 -2.60
C ILE A 37 -6.03 -10.61 -3.96
N ARG A 38 -6.40 -9.63 -4.78
CA ARG A 38 -6.62 -9.78 -6.23
C ARG A 38 -5.94 -8.65 -6.97
N ILE A 39 -5.39 -8.97 -8.14
CA ILE A 39 -4.68 -8.02 -8.98
C ILE A 39 -5.54 -7.72 -10.20
N ASN A 40 -5.86 -6.45 -10.40
CA ASN A 40 -6.53 -5.97 -11.59
C ASN A 40 -5.50 -5.28 -12.50
N LEU A 41 -5.10 -5.97 -13.57
CA LEU A 41 -4.12 -5.47 -14.54
C LEU A 41 -4.64 -4.27 -15.34
N GLU A 42 -5.92 -4.27 -15.69
CA GLU A 42 -6.55 -3.21 -16.49
C GLU A 42 -6.63 -1.91 -15.70
N ALA A 43 -7.13 -1.98 -14.46
CA ALA A 43 -7.24 -0.84 -13.57
C ALA A 43 -5.92 -0.47 -12.87
N LYS A 44 -4.89 -1.32 -12.98
CA LYS A 44 -3.63 -1.24 -12.22
C LYS A 44 -3.86 -1.11 -10.71
N ALA A 45 -4.74 -1.96 -10.18
CA ALA A 45 -5.18 -1.92 -8.79
C ALA A 45 -4.98 -3.27 -8.09
N VAL A 46 -4.88 -3.23 -6.76
CA VAL A 46 -4.82 -4.41 -5.89
C VAL A 46 -5.97 -4.35 -4.90
N ASP A 47 -6.90 -5.29 -5.00
CA ASP A 47 -7.95 -5.46 -4.00
C ASP A 47 -7.41 -6.29 -2.84
N VAL A 48 -7.51 -5.76 -1.62
CA VAL A 48 -7.07 -6.45 -0.41
C VAL A 48 -8.28 -6.81 0.43
N THR A 49 -8.47 -8.11 0.68
CA THR A 49 -9.53 -8.61 1.54
C THR A 49 -9.25 -8.19 2.98
N SER A 50 -10.19 -7.45 3.57
CA SER A 50 -10.01 -6.79 4.85
C SER A 50 -11.28 -6.76 5.69
N THR A 51 -11.12 -6.55 6.99
CA THR A 51 -12.19 -6.42 7.98
C THR A 51 -11.98 -5.14 8.80
N ILE A 52 -13.03 -4.36 9.02
CA ILE A 52 -12.97 -3.16 9.87
C ILE A 52 -12.69 -3.56 11.32
N THR A 53 -11.72 -2.89 11.95
CA THR A 53 -11.32 -3.17 13.34
C THR A 53 -11.43 -1.96 14.25
N LEU A 54 -11.17 -0.76 13.73
CA LEU A 54 -11.28 0.49 14.49
C LEU A 54 -12.30 1.40 13.83
N VAL A 55 -13.31 1.81 14.60
CA VAL A 55 -14.36 2.76 14.17
C VAL A 55 -14.02 4.18 14.63
N GLU A 56 -13.43 4.32 15.81
CA GLU A 56 -13.00 5.59 16.39
C GLU A 56 -11.76 5.34 17.26
N GLY A 57 -10.76 6.21 17.14
CA GLY A 57 -9.52 6.14 17.90
C GLY A 57 -8.36 6.85 17.21
N SER A 58 -7.23 6.92 17.91
CA SER A 58 -5.97 7.38 17.33
C SER A 58 -5.43 6.32 16.39
N LEU A 59 -4.95 6.75 15.22
CA LEU A 59 -4.42 5.86 14.20
C LEU A 59 -2.91 6.03 14.06
N GLU A 60 -2.21 4.90 14.01
CA GLU A 60 -0.83 4.81 13.51
C GLU A 60 -0.80 4.16 12.12
N PHE A 61 -1.72 3.23 11.86
CA PHE A 61 -1.80 2.47 10.60
C PHE A 61 -3.16 2.66 9.92
N ILE A 62 -3.17 2.53 8.59
CA ILE A 62 -4.42 2.36 7.83
C ILE A 62 -4.86 0.91 7.91
N ALA A 63 -3.93 -0.01 7.70
CA ALA A 63 -4.15 -1.44 7.69
C ALA A 63 -3.11 -2.16 8.54
N CYS A 64 -3.47 -3.29 9.12
CA CYS A 64 -2.51 -4.20 9.75
C CYS A 64 -2.84 -5.66 9.46
N THR A 65 -1.89 -6.55 9.67
CA THR A 65 -2.20 -7.99 9.69
C THR A 65 -3.05 -8.33 10.92
N LYS A 66 -3.98 -9.27 10.79
CA LYS A 66 -4.78 -9.77 11.91
C LYS A 66 -3.89 -10.31 13.06
N GLY A 67 -4.25 -9.98 14.29
CA GLY A 67 -3.57 -10.34 15.54
C GLY A 67 -2.35 -9.47 15.87
N THR A 68 -2.28 -8.23 15.40
CA THR A 68 -1.08 -7.38 15.57
C THR A 68 -1.40 -5.99 16.12
N LYS A 69 -1.98 -5.09 15.32
CA LYS A 69 -2.09 -3.65 15.60
C LYS A 69 -3.52 -3.11 15.47
N GLU A 70 -4.52 -3.95 15.72
CA GLU A 70 -5.93 -3.61 15.50
C GLU A 70 -6.43 -2.41 16.31
N HIS A 71 -5.77 -2.12 17.44
CA HIS A 71 -6.12 -1.00 18.31
C HIS A 71 -5.73 0.37 17.72
N GLU A 72 -4.92 0.39 16.67
CA GLU A 72 -4.37 1.60 16.02
C GLU A 72 -4.44 1.53 14.49
N ALA A 73 -5.26 0.61 13.95
CA ALA A 73 -5.47 0.38 12.53
C ALA A 73 -6.96 0.34 12.16
N ILE A 74 -7.34 0.95 11.04
CA ILE A 74 -8.74 1.00 10.57
C ILE A 74 -9.24 -0.39 10.20
N VAL A 75 -8.40 -1.15 9.48
CA VAL A 75 -8.74 -2.48 9.00
C VAL A 75 -7.64 -3.51 9.28
N THR A 76 -8.05 -4.75 9.47
CA THR A 76 -7.16 -5.90 9.34
C THR A 76 -7.20 -6.47 7.93
N ILE A 77 -6.06 -6.94 7.44
CA ILE A 77 -5.95 -7.63 6.16
C ILE A 77 -5.79 -9.14 6.35
N GLU A 78 -6.38 -9.91 5.44
CA GLU A 78 -6.20 -11.37 5.38
C GLU A 78 -4.95 -11.76 4.57
N ALA A 79 -4.40 -10.83 3.79
CA ALA A 79 -3.18 -11.04 3.01
C ALA A 79 -1.93 -10.90 3.87
N LYS A 80 -0.83 -11.56 3.46
CA LYS A 80 0.49 -11.19 3.96
C LYS A 80 0.91 -9.84 3.36
N PRO A 81 1.57 -8.95 4.11
CA PRO A 81 2.13 -7.71 3.57
C PRO A 81 3.04 -7.92 2.34
N SER A 82 3.82 -9.00 2.32
CA SER A 82 4.65 -9.38 1.17
C SER A 82 3.85 -9.69 -0.11
N HIS A 83 2.60 -10.15 0.01
CA HIS A 83 1.71 -10.34 -1.14
C HIS A 83 1.32 -8.99 -1.77
N ILE A 84 1.01 -7.99 -0.94
CA ILE A 84 0.70 -6.63 -1.41
C ILE A 84 1.93 -6.03 -2.09
N HIS A 85 3.11 -6.15 -1.47
CA HIS A 85 4.37 -5.69 -2.06
C HIS A 85 4.60 -6.33 -3.43
N THR A 86 4.46 -7.66 -3.52
CA THR A 86 4.63 -8.41 -4.77
C THR A 86 3.65 -7.96 -5.84
N ALA A 87 2.38 -7.77 -5.47
CA ALA A 87 1.34 -7.31 -6.39
C ALA A 87 1.63 -5.93 -6.98
N LEU A 88 2.07 -4.98 -6.14
CA LEU A 88 2.45 -3.64 -6.61
C LEU A 88 3.65 -3.70 -7.57
N LEU A 89 4.65 -4.54 -7.29
CA LEU A 89 5.76 -4.76 -8.22
C LEU A 89 5.30 -5.37 -9.56
N LEU A 90 4.39 -6.36 -9.52
CA LEU A 90 3.82 -6.97 -10.73
C LEU A 90 3.04 -5.96 -11.58
N LEU A 91 2.42 -4.95 -10.95
CA LEU A 91 1.77 -3.82 -11.62
C LEU A 91 2.75 -2.75 -12.12
N GLY A 92 4.05 -2.95 -11.95
CA GLY A 92 5.11 -2.04 -12.39
C GLY A 92 5.37 -0.87 -11.44
N ALA A 93 4.86 -0.91 -10.20
CA ALA A 93 5.21 0.08 -9.20
C ALA A 93 6.70 -0.03 -8.81
N LYS A 94 7.36 1.11 -8.63
CA LYS A 94 8.75 1.17 -8.22
C LYS A 94 8.81 1.35 -6.70
N ALA A 95 9.31 0.32 -6.02
CA ALA A 95 9.61 0.41 -4.59
C ALA A 95 10.70 1.47 -4.36
N GLY A 96 10.49 2.33 -3.37
CA GLY A 96 11.51 3.29 -2.94
C GLY A 96 11.89 3.07 -1.49
N HIS A 97 11.81 4.14 -0.70
CA HIS A 97 12.12 4.14 0.74
C HIS A 97 11.31 5.24 1.45
N PRO A 98 11.01 5.08 2.74
CA PRO A 98 10.40 6.15 3.53
C PRO A 98 11.39 7.32 3.68
N ALA A 99 10.99 8.41 4.35
CA ALA A 99 11.96 9.44 4.73
C ALA A 99 13.02 8.80 5.63
N ILE A 100 14.30 8.94 5.28
CA ILE A 100 15.40 8.33 6.02
C ILE A 100 16.51 9.35 6.27
N ARG A 101 17.29 9.12 7.31
CA ARG A 101 18.58 9.78 7.53
C ARG A 101 19.72 8.86 7.16
N LYS A 102 20.70 9.40 6.45
CA LYS A 102 21.91 8.67 6.05
C LYS A 102 23.15 9.43 6.49
N ILE A 103 24.13 8.71 7.01
CA ILE A 103 25.47 9.25 7.23
C ILE A 103 26.23 9.20 5.90
N ILE A 104 26.83 10.31 5.52
CA ILE A 104 27.76 10.41 4.40
C ILE A 104 29.10 10.97 4.88
N GLY A 105 30.17 10.66 4.14
CA GLY A 105 31.55 10.98 4.53
C GLY A 105 32.26 9.80 5.20
N GLU A 106 33.56 9.98 5.44
CA GLU A 106 34.44 9.00 6.08
C GLU A 106 35.23 9.69 7.19
N GLY A 107 35.57 8.95 8.26
CA GLY A 107 36.30 9.51 9.40
C GLY A 107 35.55 10.66 10.08
N ASP A 108 36.27 11.75 10.35
CA ASP A 108 35.77 12.91 11.08
C ASP A 108 34.81 13.81 10.26
N ASP A 109 34.71 13.59 8.94
CA ASP A 109 33.83 14.37 8.05
C ASP A 109 32.41 13.78 7.93
N GLN A 110 32.11 12.76 8.74
CA GLN A 110 30.79 12.13 8.77
C GLN A 110 29.70 13.11 9.23
N HIS A 111 28.68 13.27 8.40
CA HIS A 111 27.51 14.06 8.76
C HIS A 111 26.22 13.43 8.26
N TRP A 112 25.13 13.81 8.92
CA TRP A 112 23.80 13.34 8.60
C TRP A 112 23.19 14.17 7.48
N ILE A 113 22.56 13.47 6.52
CA ILE A 113 21.68 14.08 5.53
C ILE A 113 20.28 13.46 5.63
N ASP A 114 19.26 14.29 5.47
CA ASP A 114 17.88 13.85 5.31
C ASP A 114 17.63 13.54 3.82
N LEU A 115 17.14 12.33 3.55
CA LEU A 115 16.70 11.91 2.22
C LEU A 115 15.16 11.89 2.17
N PRO A 116 14.54 12.58 1.20
CA PRO A 116 13.09 12.58 1.07
C PRO A 116 12.58 11.17 0.73
N PRO A 117 11.32 10.84 1.08
CA PRO A 117 10.75 9.55 0.72
C PRO A 117 10.68 9.42 -0.80
N LYS A 118 10.82 8.18 -1.29
CA LYS A 118 10.74 7.83 -2.70
C LYS A 118 9.86 6.61 -2.91
N GLY A 119 9.33 6.48 -4.11
CA GLY A 119 8.51 5.35 -4.55
C GLY A 119 7.47 5.80 -5.57
N SER A 120 6.82 4.83 -6.21
CA SER A 120 5.61 5.11 -7.00
C SER A 120 4.51 5.69 -6.12
N GLY A 121 3.77 6.67 -6.63
CA GLY A 121 2.54 7.13 -5.99
C GLY A 121 1.46 6.06 -6.07
N VAL A 122 0.74 5.83 -4.98
CA VAL A 122 -0.41 4.93 -4.90
C VAL A 122 -1.55 5.63 -4.17
N THR A 123 -2.78 5.41 -4.62
CA THR A 123 -3.98 5.84 -3.91
C THR A 123 -4.52 4.69 -3.09
N VAL A 124 -5.12 5.00 -1.94
CA VAL A 124 -5.72 4.00 -1.05
C VAL A 124 -7.15 4.45 -0.76
N SER A 125 -8.08 3.52 -0.92
CA SER A 125 -9.51 3.73 -0.75
C SER A 125 -10.10 2.56 0.05
N LEU A 126 -11.24 2.79 0.69
CA LEU A 126 -12.06 1.73 1.27
C LEU A 126 -13.28 1.48 0.39
N VAL A 127 -13.51 0.22 0.04
CA VAL A 127 -14.72 -0.19 -0.69
C VAL A 127 -15.72 -0.74 0.32
N ILE A 128 -16.76 0.04 0.61
CA ILE A 128 -17.81 -0.32 1.56
C ILE A 128 -19.18 -0.36 0.87
N PRO A 129 -20.10 -1.24 1.27
CA PRO A 129 -21.43 -1.27 0.68
C PRO A 129 -22.21 0.01 0.99
N ASN A 130 -22.88 0.57 -0.02
CA ASN A 130 -23.82 1.67 0.15
C ASN A 130 -25.18 1.19 0.71
N LYS A 131 -26.16 2.10 0.82
CA LYS A 131 -27.51 1.79 1.31
C LYS A 131 -28.21 0.69 0.49
N ASP A 132 -27.91 0.60 -0.80
CA ASP A 132 -28.45 -0.41 -1.72
C ASP A 132 -27.62 -1.71 -1.74
N LYS A 133 -26.66 -1.86 -0.81
CA LYS A 133 -25.71 -2.97 -0.70
C LYS A 133 -24.76 -3.13 -1.90
N GLN A 134 -24.64 -2.10 -2.72
CA GLN A 134 -23.68 -2.07 -3.83
C GLN A 134 -22.33 -1.56 -3.32
N PRO A 135 -21.19 -2.10 -3.81
CA PRO A 135 -19.88 -1.62 -3.41
C PRO A 135 -19.71 -0.15 -3.80
N ASN A 136 -19.19 0.64 -2.87
CA ASN A 136 -18.90 2.06 -3.07
C ASN A 136 -17.47 2.34 -2.61
N GLU A 137 -16.64 2.82 -3.52
CA GLU A 137 -15.27 3.21 -3.21
C GLU A 137 -15.22 4.62 -2.64
N LEU A 138 -14.60 4.78 -1.48
CA LEU A 138 -14.47 6.05 -0.78
C LEU A 138 -13.01 6.30 -0.39
N PRO A 139 -12.50 7.53 -0.53
CA PRO A 139 -11.13 7.86 -0.17
C PRO A 139 -10.94 7.79 1.34
N LEU A 140 -9.70 7.54 1.78
CA LEU A 140 -9.37 7.50 3.21
C LEU A 140 -9.71 8.80 3.96
N SER A 141 -9.72 9.95 3.28
CA SER A 141 -10.06 11.25 3.88
C SER A 141 -11.49 11.35 4.41
N ASP A 142 -12.37 10.43 4.03
CA ASP A 142 -13.74 10.37 4.53
C ASP A 142 -13.83 9.67 5.90
N PHE A 143 -12.78 8.91 6.28
CA PHE A 143 -12.74 8.11 7.50
C PHE A 143 -11.65 8.56 8.48
N VAL A 144 -10.55 9.12 7.97
CA VAL A 144 -9.41 9.56 8.77
C VAL A 144 -9.41 11.08 8.82
N HIS A 145 -9.18 11.65 10.00
CA HIS A 145 -9.09 13.09 10.20
C HIS A 145 -7.81 13.46 10.93
N ARG A 146 -7.09 14.43 10.38
CA ARG A 146 -6.06 15.15 11.12
C ARG A 146 -6.75 16.11 12.09
N LEU A 147 -6.30 16.13 13.33
CA LEU A 147 -6.72 17.12 14.30
C LEU A 147 -5.79 18.34 14.26
N ASP A 148 -6.35 19.54 14.43
CA ASP A 148 -5.59 20.76 14.63
C ASP A 148 -5.07 20.88 16.07
N GLU A 149 -4.33 21.96 16.37
CA GLU A 149 -3.78 22.21 17.72
C GLU A 149 -4.86 22.33 18.81
N ALA A 150 -6.11 22.63 18.43
CA ALA A 150 -7.25 22.71 19.33
C ALA A 150 -8.04 21.39 19.43
N GLY A 151 -7.60 20.33 18.73
CA GLY A 151 -8.24 19.02 18.71
C GLY A 151 -9.42 18.90 17.75
N ASN A 152 -9.66 19.87 16.87
CA ASN A 152 -10.76 19.82 15.91
C ASN A 152 -10.32 19.19 14.57
N PRO A 153 -11.22 18.48 13.86
CA PRO A 153 -10.90 17.93 12.54
C PRO A 153 -10.56 18.98 11.48
N ASP A 154 -9.32 18.98 10.99
CA ASP A 154 -8.89 19.75 9.83
C ASP A 154 -9.11 18.94 8.54
N LYS A 155 -10.30 19.08 7.98
CA LYS A 155 -10.71 18.36 6.75
C LYS A 155 -9.91 18.79 5.52
N VAL A 156 -9.41 20.01 5.47
CA VAL A 156 -8.68 20.53 4.30
C VAL A 156 -7.30 19.90 4.25
N GLU A 157 -6.56 19.96 5.36
CA GLU A 157 -5.23 19.36 5.46
C GLU A 157 -5.29 17.82 5.37
N THR A 158 -6.33 17.21 5.94
CA THR A 158 -6.60 15.77 5.81
C THR A 158 -6.66 15.33 4.34
N ARG A 159 -7.52 15.97 3.54
CA ARG A 159 -7.69 15.63 2.12
C ARG A 159 -6.40 15.84 1.33
N LYS A 160 -5.65 16.89 1.67
CA LYS A 160 -4.36 17.17 1.03
C LYS A 160 -3.33 16.08 1.31
N ARG A 161 -3.25 15.58 2.55
CA ARG A 161 -2.25 14.57 2.96
C ARG A 161 -2.59 13.16 2.53
N LEU A 162 -3.87 12.79 2.57
CA LEU A 162 -4.33 11.43 2.25
C LEU A 162 -4.64 11.23 0.75
N LYS A 163 -4.28 12.20 -0.10
CA LYS A 163 -4.53 12.13 -1.55
C LYS A 163 -3.69 11.04 -2.22
N VAL A 164 -2.42 10.93 -1.85
CA VAL A 164 -1.45 10.00 -2.46
C VAL A 164 -0.50 9.50 -1.39
N PHE A 165 -0.31 8.19 -1.36
CA PHE A 165 0.72 7.49 -0.59
C PHE A 165 1.90 7.15 -1.50
N LEU A 166 3.03 6.83 -0.92
CA LEU A 166 4.20 6.34 -1.66
C LEU A 166 4.38 4.86 -1.38
N PHE A 167 4.61 4.09 -2.45
CA PHE A 167 5.12 2.72 -2.33
C PHE A 167 6.60 2.75 -1.93
N ALA A 168 6.82 2.95 -0.63
CA ALA A 168 8.13 3.07 -0.01
C ALA A 168 8.90 1.74 0.09
N GLY A 169 8.38 0.66 -0.49
CA GLY A 169 8.99 -0.66 -0.46
C GLY A 169 8.78 -1.40 0.85
N SER A 170 9.67 -2.36 1.15
CA SER A 170 9.62 -3.14 2.39
C SER A 170 11.02 -3.47 2.88
N HIS A 171 11.15 -3.57 4.20
CA HIS A 171 12.40 -3.97 4.83
C HIS A 171 12.51 -5.49 4.87
N LEU A 172 13.64 -6.00 4.36
CA LEU A 172 13.97 -7.41 4.39
C LEU A 172 15.01 -7.69 5.46
N ILE A 173 14.74 -8.65 6.33
CA ILE A 173 15.62 -9.06 7.44
C ILE A 173 16.12 -10.48 7.23
N GLY A 174 17.36 -10.75 7.65
CA GLY A 174 18.00 -12.05 7.50
C GLY A 174 19.52 -11.94 7.52
N GLN A 175 20.19 -13.07 7.72
CA GLN A 175 21.65 -13.13 7.67
C GLN A 175 22.15 -13.03 6.23
N GLU A 176 23.35 -12.50 6.06
CA GLU A 176 24.02 -12.48 4.77
C GLU A 176 24.21 -13.91 4.24
N GLY A 177 24.00 -14.14 2.94
CA GLY A 177 24.05 -15.46 2.33
C GLY A 177 22.81 -16.34 2.56
N THR A 178 21.79 -15.86 3.27
CA THR A 178 20.51 -16.59 3.47
C THR A 178 19.32 -15.87 2.84
N PRO A 179 18.25 -16.59 2.46
CA PRO A 179 17.02 -15.94 2.00
C PRO A 179 16.48 -14.99 3.06
N LYS A 180 16.30 -13.73 2.69
CA LYS A 180 15.73 -12.71 3.58
C LYS A 180 14.21 -12.85 3.65
N THR A 181 13.65 -12.39 4.76
CA THR A 181 12.21 -12.39 5.04
C THR A 181 11.69 -10.97 5.16
N TYR A 182 10.41 -10.76 4.86
CA TYR A 182 9.78 -9.46 5.02
C TYR A 182 9.57 -9.18 6.51
N LEU A 183 10.09 -8.05 6.99
CA LEU A 183 9.83 -7.58 8.36
C LEU A 183 8.34 -7.31 8.58
N ALA A 184 7.65 -6.81 7.55
CA ALA A 184 6.21 -6.55 7.57
C ALA A 184 5.40 -7.84 7.83
N ASP A 185 5.81 -8.98 7.25
CA ASP A 185 5.13 -10.26 7.47
C ASP A 185 5.21 -10.75 8.92
N GLN A 186 6.22 -10.31 9.68
CA GLN A 186 6.36 -10.64 11.09
C GLN A 186 5.70 -9.61 12.01
N SER A 187 5.85 -8.32 11.69
CA SER A 187 5.38 -7.21 12.52
C SER A 187 3.90 -6.86 12.31
N GLY A 188 3.33 -7.23 11.17
CA GLY A 188 1.97 -6.90 10.77
C GLY A 188 1.75 -5.45 10.32
N SER A 189 2.82 -4.67 10.16
CA SER A 189 2.75 -3.29 9.66
C SER A 189 2.56 -3.28 8.14
N VAL A 190 1.47 -2.66 7.67
CA VAL A 190 1.08 -2.59 6.24
C VAL A 190 1.00 -1.13 5.80
#